data_AF-A0A453N4D0-F1
#
_entry.id   AF-A0A453N4D0-F1
#
_cell.length_a   1.000
_cell.length_b   1.000
_cell.length_c   1.000
_cell.angle_alpha   90.00
_cell.angle_beta   90.00
_cell.angle_gamma   90.00
#
_symmetry.space_group_name_H-M   'P 1'
#
loop_
_entity.id
_entity.type
_entity.pdbx_description
1 polymer ?
#
loop_
_entity_poly.entity_id
_entity_poly.type
_entity_poly.pdbx_seq_one_letter_code
_entity_poly.pdbx_strand_id
1 'polypeptide(L)'
;MVNSPELLAKAVEEMDQVVGRERLVQESDIMQLNYLKACIREAFRLHPVAPFNVPHVAIADTIVAGYRVPKGSHVILSRLALGQNPTVWDEPLHFKPERHMGDNINVVLTESELRFISFSTGRRGCIAASLGTTMSVMLFGRLLHGFTWTKPAGVPAINLRESKHDLFIEKPLVL
;
A
#
# COMPACT_ATOMS: atom_id res chain seq x y z
N MET A 1 1.05 -6.56 9.80
CA MET A 1 2.22 -7.45 9.94
C MET A 1 2.53 -7.83 11.39
N VAL A 2 2.60 -6.90 12.37
CA VAL A 2 2.83 -7.30 13.78
C VAL A 2 1.74 -8.23 14.35
N ASN A 3 0.51 -8.16 13.84
CA ASN A 3 -0.55 -9.11 14.13
C ASN A 3 -0.39 -10.49 13.46
N SER A 4 0.53 -10.63 12.51
CA SER A 4 0.75 -11.82 11.67
C SER A 4 2.25 -12.14 11.63
N PRO A 5 2.79 -12.75 12.70
CA PRO A 5 4.22 -13.01 12.83
C PRO A 5 4.81 -13.79 11.66
N GLU A 6 4.06 -14.71 11.04
CA GLU A 6 4.54 -15.45 9.86
C GLU A 6 4.83 -14.53 8.67
N LEU A 7 3.98 -13.53 8.40
CA LEU A 7 4.19 -12.58 7.29
C LEU A 7 5.40 -11.69 7.56
N LEU A 8 5.58 -11.28 8.83
CA LEU A 8 6.72 -10.49 9.26
C LEU A 8 8.02 -11.28 9.15
N ALA A 9 8.02 -12.54 9.58
CA ALA A 9 9.18 -13.43 9.50
C ALA A 9 9.62 -13.63 8.04
N LYS A 10 8.70 -13.85 7.10
CA LYS A 10 9.02 -13.95 5.67
C LYS A 10 9.68 -12.67 5.11
N ALA A 11 9.22 -11.49 5.54
CA ALA A 11 9.84 -10.23 5.10
C ALA A 11 11.25 -10.06 5.68
N VAL A 12 11.46 -10.46 6.93
CA VAL A 12 12.81 -10.47 7.55
C VAL A 12 13.72 -11.49 6.87
N GLU A 13 13.20 -12.66 6.51
CA GLU A 13 13.94 -13.70 5.81
C GLU A 13 14.40 -13.23 4.42
N GLU A 14 13.53 -12.60 3.62
CA GLU A 14 13.93 -12.00 2.34
C GLU A 14 15.04 -10.96 2.53
N MET A 15 14.90 -10.10 3.54
CA MET A 15 15.88 -9.08 3.87
C MET A 15 17.24 -9.68 4.26
N ASP A 16 17.25 -10.70 5.12
CA ASP A 16 18.46 -11.44 5.52
C ASP A 16 19.11 -12.14 4.31
N GLN A 17 18.33 -12.70 3.38
CA GLN A 17 18.84 -13.38 2.18
C GLN A 17 19.45 -12.41 1.16
N VAL A 18 18.79 -11.28 0.89
CA VAL A 18 19.21 -10.33 -0.16
C VAL A 18 20.31 -9.39 0.34
N VAL A 19 20.19 -8.92 1.58
CA VAL A 19 21.06 -7.86 2.13
C VAL A 19 22.07 -8.41 3.13
N GLY A 20 21.69 -9.41 3.91
CA GLY A 20 22.47 -9.93 5.04
C GLY A 20 22.46 -8.99 6.26
N ARG A 21 23.17 -9.38 7.32
CA ARG A 21 23.19 -8.66 8.60
C ARG A 21 24.38 -7.73 8.81
N GLU A 22 25.37 -7.78 7.92
CA GLU A 22 26.60 -7.00 8.01
C GLU A 22 26.45 -5.54 7.54
N ARG A 23 25.30 -5.21 6.90
CA ARG A 23 25.02 -3.86 6.40
C ARG A 23 23.53 -3.54 6.40
N LEU A 24 23.23 -2.25 6.30
CA LEU A 24 21.87 -1.79 6.04
C LEU A 24 21.52 -1.91 4.55
N VAL A 25 20.22 -2.05 4.27
CA VAL A 25 19.67 -2.03 2.92
C VAL A 25 20.03 -0.74 2.19
N GLN A 26 20.37 -0.90 0.92
CA GLN A 26 20.72 0.14 -0.04
C GLN A 26 19.73 0.14 -1.20
N GLU A 27 19.67 1.26 -1.95
CA GLU A 27 18.75 1.40 -3.07
C GLU A 27 18.94 0.33 -4.15
N SER A 28 20.17 -0.12 -4.37
CA SER A 28 20.50 -1.21 -5.31
C SER A 28 19.85 -2.55 -4.97
N ASP A 29 19.48 -2.77 -3.71
CA ASP A 29 18.89 -4.03 -3.26
C ASP A 29 17.38 -4.11 -3.58
N ILE A 30 16.72 -2.96 -3.77
CA ILE A 30 15.25 -2.84 -3.91
C ILE A 30 14.67 -3.74 -5.00
N MET A 31 15.42 -3.94 -6.08
CA MET A 31 14.98 -4.78 -7.19
C MET A 31 14.71 -6.22 -6.77
N GLN A 32 15.45 -6.74 -5.78
CA GLN A 32 15.36 -8.13 -5.31
C GLN A 32 14.38 -8.30 -4.14
N LEU A 33 13.93 -7.21 -3.51
CA LEU A 33 13.06 -7.22 -2.33
C LEU A 33 11.56 -7.31 -2.71
N ASN A 34 11.18 -8.35 -3.42
CA ASN A 34 9.83 -8.49 -4.00
C ASN A 34 8.75 -8.72 -2.95
N TYR A 35 9.00 -9.56 -1.95
CA TYR A 35 8.06 -9.82 -0.86
C TYR A 35 7.87 -8.58 0.01
N LEU A 36 8.94 -7.83 0.31
CA LEU A 36 8.87 -6.55 1.00
C LEU A 36 8.05 -5.52 0.21
N LYS A 37 8.30 -5.40 -1.10
CA LYS A 37 7.49 -4.55 -2.00
C LYS A 37 6.03 -5.00 -2.02
N ALA A 38 5.76 -6.30 -2.03
CA ALA A 38 4.41 -6.85 -1.98
C ALA A 38 3.70 -6.51 -0.66
N CYS A 39 4.41 -6.54 0.47
CA CYS A 39 3.89 -6.13 1.77
C CYS A 39 3.50 -4.64 1.78
N ILE A 40 4.36 -3.77 1.23
CA ILE A 40 4.09 -2.34 1.12
C ILE A 40 2.90 -2.09 0.18
N ARG A 41 2.85 -2.79 -0.95
CA ARG A 41 1.76 -2.69 -1.92
C ARG A 41 0.42 -3.09 -1.31
N GLU A 42 0.41 -4.17 -0.53
CA GLU A 42 -0.78 -4.62 0.18
C GLU A 42 -1.21 -3.63 1.27
N ALA A 43 -0.25 -3.00 1.95
CA ALA A 43 -0.55 -1.92 2.89
C ALA A 43 -1.18 -0.71 2.19
N PHE A 44 -0.68 -0.31 1.01
CA PHE A 44 -1.27 0.78 0.23
C PHE A 44 -2.69 0.47 -0.26
N ARG A 45 -2.98 -0.80 -0.56
CA ARG A 45 -4.32 -1.26 -0.97
C ARG A 45 -5.30 -1.22 0.20
N LEU A 46 -4.94 -1.85 1.32
CA LEU A 46 -5.86 -2.08 2.44
C LEU A 46 -5.97 -0.87 3.38
N HIS A 47 -4.88 -0.13 3.54
CA HIS A 47 -4.75 1.00 4.46
C HIS A 47 -4.22 2.24 3.71
N PRO A 48 -4.99 2.80 2.77
CA PRO A 48 -4.54 3.96 2.01
C PRO A 48 -4.33 5.17 2.93
N VAL A 49 -3.33 6.01 2.61
CA VAL A 49 -2.99 7.22 3.38
C VAL A 49 -4.14 8.23 3.49
N ALA A 50 -5.08 8.18 2.54
CA ALA A 50 -6.28 9.00 2.51
C ALA A 50 -7.44 8.18 1.93
N PRO A 51 -8.69 8.45 2.32
CA PRO A 51 -9.85 7.72 1.80
C PRO A 51 -10.13 7.97 0.32
N PHE A 52 -9.72 9.11 -0.21
CA PHE A 52 -9.98 9.53 -1.59
C PHE A 52 -8.70 9.96 -2.32
N ASN A 53 -8.75 10.05 -3.65
CA ASN A 53 -7.73 10.76 -4.41
C ASN A 53 -7.91 12.29 -4.30
N VAL A 54 -6.88 13.04 -4.68
CA VAL A 54 -6.99 14.49 -4.86
C VAL A 54 -8.10 14.75 -5.90
N PRO A 55 -9.06 15.66 -5.67
CA PRO A 55 -10.15 15.90 -6.61
C PRO A 55 -9.65 16.26 -8.01
N HIS A 56 -10.27 15.65 -9.02
CA HIS A 56 -10.14 16.05 -10.42
C HIS A 56 -11.32 16.94 -10.82
N VAL A 57 -11.13 17.76 -11.85
CA VAL A 57 -12.21 18.60 -12.42
C VAL A 57 -12.34 18.31 -13.90
N ALA A 58 -13.56 18.08 -14.38
CA ALA A 58 -13.84 17.94 -15.80
C ALA A 58 -13.59 19.28 -16.52
N ILE A 59 -12.65 19.32 -17.46
CA ILE A 59 -12.30 20.54 -18.21
C ILE A 59 -13.27 20.84 -19.37
N ALA A 60 -14.09 19.86 -19.75
CA ALA A 60 -15.12 19.93 -20.77
C ALA A 60 -16.23 18.92 -20.43
N ASP A 61 -17.40 19.10 -21.04
CA ASP A 61 -18.46 18.08 -21.00
C ASP A 61 -17.91 16.77 -21.57
N THR A 62 -18.12 15.67 -20.85
CA THR A 62 -17.61 14.35 -21.23
C THR A 62 -18.59 13.24 -20.87
N ILE A 63 -18.27 12.00 -21.25
CA ILE A 63 -19.04 10.80 -20.92
C ILE A 63 -18.11 9.80 -20.21
N VAL A 64 -18.52 9.32 -19.04
CA VAL A 64 -17.82 8.30 -18.27
C VAL A 64 -18.79 7.15 -17.99
N ALA A 65 -18.43 5.93 -18.41
CA ALA A 65 -19.28 4.73 -18.26
C ALA A 65 -20.74 4.93 -18.76
N GLY A 66 -20.92 5.71 -19.84
CA GLY A 66 -22.23 6.03 -20.41
C GLY A 66 -22.96 7.22 -19.77
N TYR A 67 -22.42 7.80 -18.68
CA TYR A 67 -23.02 8.95 -18.00
C TYR A 67 -22.38 10.26 -18.44
N ARG A 68 -23.21 11.28 -18.73
CA ARG A 68 -22.74 12.63 -19.02
C ARG A 68 -22.20 13.28 -17.74
N VAL A 69 -20.95 13.76 -17.81
CA VAL A 69 -20.28 14.53 -16.76
C VAL A 69 -20.06 15.95 -17.30
N PRO A 70 -20.79 16.96 -16.81
CA PRO A 70 -20.62 18.34 -17.24
C PRO A 70 -19.23 18.90 -16.94
N LYS A 71 -18.79 19.89 -17.73
CA LYS A 71 -17.63 20.72 -17.42
C LYS A 71 -17.77 21.32 -16.01
N GLY A 72 -16.67 21.30 -15.26
CA GLY A 72 -16.60 21.84 -13.90
C GLY A 72 -17.01 20.85 -12.80
N SER A 73 -17.51 19.66 -13.15
CA SER A 73 -17.79 18.63 -12.16
C SER A 73 -16.52 18.15 -11.45
N HIS A 74 -16.57 18.08 -10.12
CA HIS A 74 -15.56 17.41 -9.32
C HIS A 74 -15.71 15.89 -9.42
N VAL A 75 -14.58 15.21 -9.66
CA VAL A 75 -14.50 13.75 -9.73
C VAL A 75 -13.56 13.28 -8.64
N ILE A 76 -14.09 12.42 -7.77
CA ILE A 76 -13.40 11.87 -6.60
C ILE A 76 -13.61 10.35 -6.63
N LEU A 77 -12.53 9.62 -6.40
CA LEU A 77 -12.47 8.16 -6.37
C LEU A 77 -12.14 7.70 -4.96
N SER A 78 -12.93 6.76 -4.44
CA SER A 78 -12.68 6.14 -3.13
C SER A 78 -11.54 5.14 -3.24
N ARG A 79 -10.42 5.44 -2.58
CA ARG A 79 -9.27 4.53 -2.49
C ARG A 79 -9.64 3.28 -1.71
N LEU A 80 -10.40 3.46 -0.63
CA LEU A 80 -10.85 2.39 0.24
C LEU A 80 -11.76 1.43 -0.52
N ALA A 81 -12.78 1.96 -1.22
CA ALA A 81 -13.71 1.12 -1.96
C ALA A 81 -13.04 0.37 -3.11
N LEU A 82 -12.12 1.00 -3.86
CA LEU A 82 -11.35 0.31 -4.90
C LEU A 82 -10.46 -0.79 -4.31
N GLY A 83 -9.70 -0.45 -3.26
CA GLY A 83 -8.79 -1.38 -2.60
C GLY A 83 -9.50 -2.58 -1.98
N GLN A 84 -10.71 -2.41 -1.45
CA GLN A 84 -11.45 -3.45 -0.72
C GLN A 84 -12.63 -4.04 -1.51
N ASN A 85 -12.75 -3.76 -2.82
CA ASN A 85 -13.88 -4.26 -3.62
C ASN A 85 -13.86 -5.80 -3.75
N PRO A 86 -14.86 -6.54 -3.21
CA PRO A 86 -14.90 -8.00 -3.29
C PRO A 86 -15.08 -8.54 -4.71
N THR A 87 -15.52 -7.72 -5.68
CA THR A 87 -15.61 -8.16 -7.09
C THR A 87 -14.27 -8.11 -7.82
N VAL A 88 -13.27 -7.45 -7.23
CA VAL A 88 -11.92 -7.28 -7.80
C VAL A 88 -10.88 -8.05 -6.98
N TRP A 89 -11.07 -8.13 -5.67
CA TRP A 89 -10.11 -8.71 -4.74
C TRP A 89 -10.72 -9.90 -3.99
N ASP A 90 -10.10 -11.07 -4.14
CA ASP A 90 -10.38 -12.22 -3.27
C ASP A 90 -9.95 -11.93 -1.83
N GLU A 91 -10.76 -12.33 -0.85
CA GLU A 91 -10.55 -12.02 0.57
C GLU A 91 -10.13 -10.55 0.80
N PRO A 92 -10.94 -9.55 0.40
CA PRO A 92 -10.49 -8.17 0.22
C PRO A 92 -9.99 -7.50 1.51
N LEU A 93 -10.49 -7.94 2.66
CA LEU A 93 -10.12 -7.39 3.97
C LEU A 93 -8.92 -8.11 4.62
N HIS A 94 -8.46 -9.22 4.04
CA HIS A 94 -7.27 -9.93 4.52
C HIS A 94 -6.00 -9.31 3.93
N PHE A 95 -5.03 -9.03 4.81
CA PHE A 95 -3.70 -8.58 4.42
C PHE A 95 -2.90 -9.78 3.88
N LYS A 96 -2.82 -9.90 2.54
CA LYS A 96 -2.24 -11.05 1.83
C LYS A 96 -1.23 -10.56 0.78
N PRO A 97 0.02 -10.24 1.15
CA PRO A 97 1.05 -9.74 0.23
C PRO A 97 1.24 -10.61 -1.03
N GLU A 98 1.11 -11.93 -0.87
CA GLU A 98 1.29 -12.93 -1.94
C GLU A 98 0.41 -12.67 -3.17
N ARG A 99 -0.74 -11.98 -3.01
CA ARG A 99 -1.61 -11.61 -4.14
C ARG A 99 -0.94 -10.69 -5.16
N HIS A 100 0.13 -10.00 -4.76
CA HIS A 100 0.88 -9.08 -5.61
C HIS A 100 2.12 -9.72 -6.23
N MET A 101 2.41 -10.97 -5.88
CA MET A 101 3.64 -11.65 -6.31
C MET A 101 3.47 -12.40 -7.62
N GLY A 102 2.29 -12.98 -7.90
CA GLY A 102 1.98 -13.66 -9.18
C GLY A 102 3.11 -14.58 -9.68
N ASP A 103 3.20 -14.77 -11.00
CA ASP A 103 4.36 -15.41 -11.66
C ASP A 103 5.53 -14.43 -11.91
N ASN A 104 5.42 -13.20 -11.40
CA ASN A 104 6.18 -12.06 -11.88
C ASN A 104 7.43 -11.82 -11.03
N ILE A 105 8.58 -11.68 -11.67
CA ILE A 105 9.89 -11.56 -11.01
C ILE A 105 10.14 -10.14 -10.45
N ASN A 106 9.24 -9.17 -10.70
CA ASN A 106 9.47 -7.78 -10.28
C ASN A 106 8.20 -7.07 -9.80
N VAL A 107 7.95 -7.12 -8.48
CA VAL A 107 6.86 -6.39 -7.85
C VAL A 107 7.16 -4.88 -7.91
N VAL A 108 6.19 -4.09 -8.37
CA VAL A 108 6.24 -2.61 -8.38
C VAL A 108 5.19 -2.04 -7.43
N LEU A 109 5.31 -0.79 -7.00
CA LEU A 109 4.31 -0.15 -6.12
C LEU A 109 3.28 0.71 -6.88
N THR A 110 3.50 0.98 -8.17
CA THR A 110 2.54 1.67 -9.05
C THR A 110 1.44 0.73 -9.52
N GLU A 111 0.22 1.23 -9.71
CA GLU A 111 -0.93 0.45 -10.19
C GLU A 111 -1.50 1.10 -11.44
N SER A 112 -1.15 0.56 -12.61
CA SER A 112 -1.60 1.07 -13.91
C SER A 112 -3.07 0.74 -14.18
N GLU A 113 -3.55 -0.39 -13.68
CA GLU A 113 -4.90 -0.90 -13.96
C GLU A 113 -5.96 -0.27 -13.05
N LEU A 114 -5.55 0.62 -12.14
CA LEU A 114 -6.43 1.34 -11.21
C LEU A 114 -7.34 0.44 -10.36
N ARG A 115 -6.96 -0.83 -10.16
CA ARG A 115 -7.62 -1.76 -9.21
C ARG A 115 -7.63 -1.21 -7.79
N PHE A 116 -6.64 -0.39 -7.46
CA PHE A 116 -6.59 0.50 -6.30
C PHE A 116 -5.70 1.70 -6.67
N ILE A 117 -5.68 2.73 -5.81
CA ILE A 117 -4.88 3.95 -6.07
C ILE A 117 -3.70 4.02 -5.11
N SER A 118 -2.50 3.74 -5.61
CA SER A 118 -1.23 4.07 -4.92
C SER A 118 -0.79 5.50 -5.30
N PHE A 119 0.04 5.62 -6.33
CA PHE A 119 0.62 6.87 -6.81
C PHE A 119 -0.22 7.59 -7.88
N SER A 120 -1.48 7.17 -8.09
CA SER A 120 -2.33 7.64 -9.20
C SER A 120 -1.70 7.35 -10.58
N THR A 121 -2.38 7.73 -11.66
CA THR A 121 -1.90 7.55 -13.04
C THR A 121 -2.36 8.70 -13.96
N GLY A 122 -1.89 8.69 -15.20
CA GLY A 122 -2.21 9.69 -16.22
C GLY A 122 -1.58 11.06 -15.96
N ARG A 123 -2.17 12.12 -16.52
CA ARG A 123 -1.61 13.49 -16.50
C ARG A 123 -1.42 14.09 -15.11
N ARG A 124 -2.07 13.53 -14.08
CA ARG A 124 -1.99 13.95 -12.67
C ARG A 124 -1.49 12.81 -11.77
N GLY A 125 -0.77 11.85 -12.34
CA GLY A 125 -0.02 10.87 -11.57
C GLY A 125 1.02 11.55 -10.67
N CYS A 126 1.38 10.90 -9.57
CA CYS A 126 2.38 11.42 -8.66
C CYS A 126 3.74 11.52 -9.38
N ILE A 127 4.27 12.73 -9.48
CA ILE A 127 5.59 12.98 -10.12
C ILE A 127 6.74 12.31 -9.35
N ALA A 128 6.53 12.03 -8.06
CA ALA A 128 7.52 11.46 -7.16
C ALA A 128 7.28 9.95 -6.90
N ALA A 129 6.58 9.24 -7.79
CA ALA A 129 6.28 7.81 -7.59
C ALA A 129 7.54 6.96 -7.40
N SER A 130 8.61 7.24 -8.17
CA SER A 130 9.91 6.56 -8.02
C SER A 130 10.53 6.85 -6.66
N LEU A 131 10.62 8.12 -6.26
CA LEU A 131 11.18 8.53 -4.96
C LEU A 131 10.36 7.94 -3.80
N GLY A 132 9.03 8.01 -3.86
CA GLY A 132 8.14 7.47 -2.84
C GLY A 132 8.27 5.95 -2.72
N THR A 133 8.52 5.25 -3.84
CA THR A 133 8.83 3.82 -3.84
C THR A 133 10.15 3.55 -3.13
N THR A 134 11.24 4.21 -3.55
CA THR A 134 12.57 4.07 -2.92
C THR A 134 12.50 4.33 -1.42
N MET A 135 11.88 5.43 -1.01
CA MET A 135 11.75 5.80 0.41
C MET A 135 10.96 4.77 1.21
N SER A 136 9.84 4.28 0.66
CA SER A 136 8.98 3.31 1.36
C SER A 136 9.69 1.97 1.57
N VAL A 137 10.35 1.46 0.54
CA VAL A 137 11.11 0.19 0.61
C VAL A 137 12.31 0.33 1.53
N MET A 138 13.10 1.41 1.38
CA MET A 138 14.28 1.65 2.21
C MET A 138 13.93 1.84 3.68
N LEU A 139 12.93 2.65 3.99
CA LEU A 139 12.49 2.88 5.36
C LEU A 139 12.03 1.58 6.00
N PHE A 140 11.14 0.84 5.32
CA PHE A 140 10.60 -0.38 5.88
C PHE A 140 11.68 -1.48 6.02
N GLY A 141 12.53 -1.65 5.02
CA GLY A 141 13.64 -2.60 5.08
C GLY A 141 14.62 -2.29 6.22
N ARG A 142 14.99 -1.02 6.43
CA ARG A 142 15.85 -0.61 7.55
C ARG A 142 15.19 -0.86 8.91
N LEU A 143 13.89 -0.61 9.00
CA LEU A 143 13.11 -0.87 10.20
C LEU A 143 13.05 -2.37 10.53
N LEU A 144 12.96 -3.25 9.53
CA LEU A 144 13.00 -4.70 9.72
C LEU A 144 14.41 -5.21 10.11
N HIS A 145 15.47 -4.63 9.56
CA HIS A 145 16.85 -4.98 9.93
C HIS A 145 17.22 -4.49 11.34
N GLY A 146 16.83 -3.26 11.68
CA GLY A 146 17.31 -2.59 12.88
C GLY A 146 16.62 -3.03 14.16
N PHE A 147 15.43 -3.65 14.06
CA PHE A 147 14.57 -3.87 15.21
C PHE A 147 13.84 -5.22 15.13
N THR A 148 13.64 -5.83 16.29
CA THR A 148 12.66 -6.91 16.47
C THR A 148 11.30 -6.30 16.78
N TRP A 149 10.31 -6.60 15.95
CA TRP A 149 8.97 -6.03 16.08
C TRP A 149 8.08 -6.95 16.90
N THR A 150 7.53 -6.43 17.99
CA THR A 150 6.58 -7.15 18.85
C THR A 150 5.41 -6.26 19.22
N LYS A 151 4.32 -6.87 19.67
CA LYS A 151 3.20 -6.14 20.28
C LYS A 151 3.63 -5.65 21.66
N PRO A 152 3.10 -4.50 22.14
CA PRO A 152 3.31 -4.09 23.52
C PRO A 152 2.86 -5.18 24.51
N ALA A 153 3.49 -5.22 25.68
CA ALA A 153 3.18 -6.21 26.70
C ALA A 153 1.69 -6.16 27.08
N GLY A 154 1.05 -7.33 27.14
CA GLY A 154 -0.39 -7.46 27.45
C GLY A 154 -1.34 -7.09 26.30
N VAL A 155 -0.85 -6.71 25.12
CA VAL A 155 -1.69 -6.42 23.95
C VAL A 155 -1.82 -7.66 23.06
N PRO A 156 -3.00 -8.30 22.97
CA PRO A 156 -3.17 -9.53 22.19
C PRO A 156 -3.09 -9.28 20.67
N ALA A 157 -3.61 -8.13 20.21
CA ALA A 157 -3.57 -7.69 18.81
C ALA A 157 -3.66 -6.16 18.72
N ILE A 158 -3.02 -5.60 17.69
CA ILE A 158 -3.19 -4.20 17.29
C ILE A 158 -4.55 -4.03 16.63
N ASN A 159 -5.39 -3.14 17.14
CA ASN A 159 -6.70 -2.86 16.57
C ASN A 159 -6.55 -1.98 15.32
N LEU A 160 -6.98 -2.50 14.16
CA LEU A 160 -6.96 -1.79 12.87
C LEU A 160 -8.37 -1.37 12.41
N ARG A 161 -9.36 -1.40 13.31
CA ARG A 161 -10.74 -1.03 13.01
C ARG A 161 -10.82 0.44 12.61
N GLU A 162 -11.63 0.72 11.59
CA GLU A 162 -11.99 2.07 11.19
C GLU A 162 -12.87 2.77 12.23
N SER A 163 -12.72 4.08 12.33
CA SER A 163 -13.57 4.96 13.12
C SER A 163 -15.02 4.85 12.67
N LYS A 164 -15.96 5.05 13.61
CA LYS A 164 -17.39 5.15 13.28
C LYS A 164 -17.77 6.51 12.70
N HIS A 165 -16.91 7.50 12.87
CA HIS A 165 -17.23 8.91 12.61
C HIS A 165 -16.47 9.49 11.42
N ASP A 166 -15.44 8.80 10.96
CA ASP A 166 -14.54 9.21 9.88
C ASP A 166 -13.94 7.97 9.20
N LEU A 167 -13.10 8.19 8.20
CA LEU A 167 -12.49 7.13 7.38
C LEU A 167 -11.05 6.81 7.81
N PHE A 168 -10.67 7.15 9.05
CA PHE A 168 -9.38 6.82 9.66
C PHE A 168 -9.52 5.65 10.64
N ILE A 169 -8.39 5.21 11.21
CA ILE A 169 -8.37 4.14 12.23
C ILE A 169 -8.95 4.69 13.55
N GLU A 170 -9.83 3.90 14.20
CA GLU A 170 -10.52 4.26 15.45
C GLU A 170 -9.54 4.59 16.60
N LYS A 171 -8.44 3.84 16.67
CA LYS A 171 -7.35 4.04 17.62
C LYS A 171 -6.04 4.05 16.85
N PRO A 172 -5.61 5.21 16.33
CA PRO A 172 -4.31 5.30 15.68
C PRO A 172 -3.22 4.87 16.67
N LEU A 173 -2.16 4.26 16.15
CA LEU A 173 -0.98 3.92 16.95
C LEU A 173 -0.36 5.22 17.45
N VAL A 174 -0.73 5.63 18.66
CA VAL A 174 -0.02 6.65 19.43
C VAL A 174 1.02 5.88 20.25
N LEU A 175 2.30 6.07 19.90
CA LEU A 175 3.42 5.63 20.73
C LEU A 175 3.56 6.56 21.93
#